data_AF-A0A644TDM6-F1
#
_entry.id   AF-A0A644TDM6-F1
#
_cell.length_a   1.000
_cell.length_b   1.000
_cell.length_c   1.000
_cell.angle_alpha   90.00
_cell.angle_beta   90.00
_cell.angle_gamma   90.00
#
_symmetry.space_group_name_H-M   'P 1'
#
loop_
_entity.id
_entity.type
_entity.pdbx_description
1 polymer ?
#
loop_
_entity_poly.entity_id
_entity_poly.type
_entity_poly.pdbx_seq_one_letter_code
_entity_poly.pdbx_strand_id
1 'polypeptide(L)'
;MKDPVLHQAMTAWEETSDDPRIREAYFDRRKAVLDEKAAIREAELRLKEALEKGRAAGIAAGKAEGKAEVAKKLLDLGFEITKVAEATGLSEKDIKSLKD
;
A
#
# COMPACT_ATOMS: atom_id res chain seq x y z
N MET A 1 53.09 -0.11 -19.78
CA MET A 1 52.32 0.36 -20.95
C MET A 1 53.31 0.98 -21.94
N LYS A 2 53.24 0.67 -23.25
CA LYS A 2 54.28 1.07 -24.24
C LYS A 2 53.97 2.37 -24.99
N ASP A 3 52.76 2.92 -24.84
CA ASP A 3 52.36 4.18 -25.46
C ASP A 3 52.40 5.32 -24.41
N PRO A 4 53.31 6.29 -24.54
CA PRO A 4 53.46 7.38 -23.58
C PRO A 4 52.30 8.38 -23.62
N VAL A 5 51.61 8.53 -24.75
CA VAL A 5 50.45 9.41 -24.89
C VAL A 5 49.24 8.80 -24.18
N LEU A 6 49.04 7.49 -24.37
CA LEU A 6 47.98 6.76 -23.67
C LEU A 6 48.20 6.78 -22.16
N HIS A 7 49.44 6.63 -21.71
CA HIS A 7 49.76 6.69 -20.27
C HIS A 7 49.44 8.07 -19.68
N GLN A 8 49.85 9.15 -20.33
CA GLN A 8 49.52 10.51 -19.88
C GLN A 8 48.02 10.77 -19.84
N ALA A 9 47.26 10.33 -20.85
CA ALA A 9 45.82 10.46 -20.86
C ALA A 9 45.14 9.68 -19.73
N MET A 10 45.63 8.48 -19.42
CA MET A 10 45.12 7.66 -18.31
C MET A 10 45.46 8.26 -16.95
N THR A 11 46.68 8.77 -16.75
CA THR A 11 47.07 9.42 -15.50
C THR A 11 46.30 10.72 -15.27
N ALA A 12 46.12 11.54 -16.32
CA ALA A 12 45.29 12.76 -16.21
C ALA A 12 43.82 12.43 -15.91
N TRP A 13 43.30 11.34 -16.50
CA TRP A 13 41.95 10.85 -16.19
C TRP A 13 41.85 10.33 -14.76
N GLU A 14 42.82 9.54 -14.29
CA GLU A 14 42.91 9.05 -12.91
C GLU A 14 42.98 10.22 -11.93
N GLU A 15 43.88 11.19 -12.11
CA GLU A 15 43.99 12.39 -11.26
C GLU A 15 42.70 13.21 -11.23
N THR A 16 42.03 13.39 -12.37
CA THR A 16 40.75 14.11 -12.43
C THR A 16 39.62 13.31 -11.76
N SER A 17 39.67 11.98 -11.84
CA SER A 17 38.69 11.06 -11.21
C SER A 17 38.95 10.82 -9.72
N ASP A 18 40.15 11.16 -9.24
CA ASP A 18 40.57 11.02 -7.85
C ASP A 18 40.44 12.33 -7.06
N ASP A 19 39.99 13.43 -7.66
CA ASP A 19 39.62 14.66 -6.92
C ASP A 19 38.47 14.33 -5.94
N PRO A 20 38.72 14.39 -4.61
CA PRO A 20 37.73 14.02 -3.61
C PRO A 20 36.44 14.82 -3.72
N ARG A 21 36.50 16.08 -4.20
CA ARG A 21 35.34 16.96 -4.35
C ARG A 21 34.43 16.52 -5.49
N ILE A 22 35.02 16.05 -6.60
CA ILE A 22 34.25 15.54 -7.74
C ILE A 22 33.58 14.21 -7.36
N ARG A 23 34.27 13.37 -6.61
CA ARG A 23 33.75 12.12 -6.06
C ARG A 23 32.59 12.36 -5.10
N GLU A 24 32.73 13.29 -4.17
CA GLU A 24 31.68 13.68 -3.23
C GLU A 24 30.44 14.21 -3.97
N ALA A 25 30.62 15.16 -4.90
CA ALA A 25 29.52 15.68 -5.71
C ALA A 25 28.80 14.59 -6.53
N TYR A 26 29.53 13.59 -7.02
CA TYR A 26 28.94 12.42 -7.67
C TYR A 26 28.10 11.58 -6.71
N PHE A 27 28.60 11.29 -5.51
CA PHE A 27 27.87 10.52 -4.50
C PHE A 27 26.64 11.26 -4.00
N ASP A 28 26.72 12.57 -3.79
CA ASP A 28 25.58 13.41 -3.39
C ASP A 28 24.49 13.38 -4.45
N ARG A 29 24.87 13.52 -5.73
CA ARG A 29 23.92 13.41 -6.85
C ARG A 29 23.27 12.03 -6.90
N ARG A 30 24.07 10.97 -6.75
CA ARG A 30 23.58 9.59 -6.74
C ARG A 30 22.63 9.36 -5.56
N LYS A 31 22.95 9.92 -4.39
CA LYS A 31 22.12 9.85 -3.19
C LYS A 31 20.78 10.56 -3.42
N ALA A 32 20.79 11.77 -3.96
CA ALA A 32 19.55 12.50 -4.29
C ALA A 32 18.64 11.70 -5.22
N VAL A 33 19.20 11.05 -6.25
CA VAL A 33 18.44 10.17 -7.17
C VAL A 33 17.87 8.94 -6.43
N LEU A 34 18.60 8.37 -5.47
CA LEU A 34 18.12 7.24 -4.69
C LEU A 34 17.03 7.66 -3.71
N ASP A 35 17.16 8.81 -3.06
CA ASP A 35 16.17 9.36 -2.13
C ASP A 35 14.86 9.68 -2.87
N GLU A 36 14.93 10.24 -4.08
CA GLU A 36 13.76 10.47 -4.94
C GLU A 36 13.08 9.14 -5.30
N LYS A 37 13.84 8.14 -5.73
CA LYS A 37 13.30 6.80 -6.03
C LYS A 37 12.68 6.13 -4.81
N ALA A 38 13.30 6.29 -3.64
CA ALA A 38 12.78 5.77 -2.39
C ALA A 38 11.45 6.45 -2.00
N ALA A 39 11.36 7.77 -2.15
CA ALA A 39 10.13 8.52 -1.89
C ALA A 39 8.98 8.07 -2.80
N ILE A 40 9.24 7.91 -4.10
CA ILE A 40 8.24 7.39 -5.06
C ILE A 40 7.80 5.98 -4.65
N ARG A 41 8.76 5.10 -4.34
CA ARG A 41 8.46 3.72 -3.96
C ARG A 41 7.65 3.65 -2.66
N GLU A 42 7.97 4.48 -1.69
CA GLU A 42 7.23 4.55 -0.44
C GLU A 42 5.78 5.03 -0.68
N ALA A 43 5.59 6.04 -1.53
CA ALA A 43 4.26 6.53 -1.89
C ALA A 43 3.40 5.43 -2.57
N GLU A 44 3.99 4.67 -3.51
CA GLU A 44 3.33 3.53 -4.14
C GLU A 44 2.90 2.46 -3.13
N LEU A 45 3.79 2.12 -2.19
CA LEU A 45 3.51 1.12 -1.15
C LEU A 45 2.39 1.58 -0.22
N ARG A 46 2.43 2.84 0.25
CA ARG A 46 1.37 3.42 1.07
C ARG A 46 0.03 3.43 0.35
N LEU A 47 0.00 3.79 -0.93
CA LEU A 47 -1.22 3.77 -1.72
C LEU A 47 -1.78 2.35 -1.84
N LYS A 48 -0.91 1.37 -2.12
CA LYS A 48 -1.32 -0.03 -2.21
C LYS A 48 -1.91 -0.54 -0.90
N GLU A 49 -1.24 -0.29 0.23
CA GLU A 49 -1.76 -0.68 1.55
C GLU A 49 -3.09 0.01 1.88
N ALA A 50 -3.23 1.29 1.55
CA ALA A 50 -4.47 2.04 1.76
C ALA A 50 -5.62 1.44 0.95
N LEU A 51 -5.39 1.07 -0.31
CA LEU A 51 -6.37 0.42 -1.16
C LEU A 51 -6.75 -0.98 -0.66
N GLU A 52 -5.78 -1.78 -0.23
CA GLU A 52 -6.05 -3.11 0.33
C GLU A 52 -6.86 -3.03 1.62
N LYS A 53 -6.48 -2.14 2.55
CA LYS A 53 -7.23 -1.88 3.79
C LYS A 53 -8.63 -1.35 3.50
N GLY A 54 -8.75 -0.38 2.60
CA GLY A 54 -10.04 0.20 2.20
C GLY A 54 -10.96 -0.83 1.56
N ARG A 55 -10.43 -1.69 0.67
CA ARG A 55 -11.19 -2.78 0.07
C ARG A 55 -11.64 -3.82 1.11
N ALA A 56 -10.76 -4.22 2.02
CA ALA A 56 -11.09 -5.17 3.08
C ALA A 56 -12.17 -4.62 4.01
N ALA A 57 -12.03 -3.36 4.45
CA ALA A 57 -13.02 -2.67 5.27
C ALA A 57 -14.37 -2.54 4.54
N GLY A 58 -14.36 -2.13 3.27
CA GLY A 58 -15.58 -2.00 2.46
C GLY A 58 -16.30 -3.34 2.25
N ILE A 59 -15.57 -4.43 2.01
CA ILE A 59 -16.16 -5.77 1.91
C ILE A 59 -16.78 -6.21 3.24
N ALA A 60 -16.10 -5.95 4.36
CA ALA A 60 -16.61 -6.30 5.68
C ALA A 60 -17.88 -5.49 6.03
N ALA A 61 -17.85 -4.18 5.83
CA ALA A 61 -19.00 -3.29 6.02
C ALA A 61 -20.18 -3.72 5.13
N GLY A 62 -19.95 -3.89 3.83
CA GLY A 62 -21.01 -4.29 2.90
C GLY A 62 -21.61 -5.67 3.21
N LYS A 63 -20.81 -6.63 3.69
CA LYS A 63 -21.34 -7.92 4.18
C LYS A 63 -22.19 -7.76 5.43
N ALA A 64 -21.79 -6.90 6.37
CA ALA A 64 -22.55 -6.64 7.58
C ALA A 64 -23.88 -5.92 7.28
N GLU A 65 -23.83 -4.85 6.48
CA GLU A 65 -25.01 -4.12 6.02
C GLU A 65 -25.95 -5.02 5.23
N GLY A 66 -25.44 -5.80 4.27
CA GLY A 66 -26.25 -6.74 3.50
C GLY A 66 -26.94 -7.80 4.37
N LYS A 67 -26.27 -8.33 5.39
CA LYS A 67 -26.89 -9.25 6.36
C LYS A 67 -27.99 -8.57 7.16
N ALA A 68 -27.77 -7.35 7.64
CA ALA A 68 -28.76 -6.59 8.39
C ALA A 68 -29.99 -6.23 7.54
N GLU A 69 -29.79 -5.82 6.29
CA GLU A 69 -30.88 -5.56 5.35
C GLU A 69 -31.72 -6.80 5.07
N VAL A 70 -31.07 -7.95 4.83
CA VAL A 70 -31.78 -9.21 4.62
C VAL A 70 -32.54 -9.61 5.88
N ALA A 71 -31.93 -9.47 7.06
CA ALA A 71 -32.60 -9.75 8.33
C ALA A 71 -33.85 -8.88 8.52
N LYS A 72 -33.74 -7.58 8.27
CA LYS A 72 -34.88 -6.64 8.34
C LYS A 72 -36.01 -7.04 7.38
N LYS A 73 -35.68 -7.31 6.12
CA LYS A 73 -36.68 -7.75 5.12
C LYS A 73 -37.38 -9.05 5.53
N LEU A 74 -36.65 -10.02 6.09
CA LEU A 74 -37.25 -11.27 6.56
C LEU A 74 -38.18 -11.04 7.77
N LEU A 75 -37.80 -10.16 8.69
CA LEU A 75 -38.69 -9.77 9.80
C LEU A 75 -39.95 -9.06 9.29
N ASP A 76 -39.83 -8.16 8.32
CA ASP A 76 -40.95 -7.45 7.70
C ASP A 76 -41.91 -8.41 6.99
N LEU A 77 -41.39 -9.51 6.44
CA LEU A 77 -42.17 -10.60 5.85
C LEU A 77 -42.79 -11.55 6.89
N GLY A 78 -42.58 -11.31 8.19
CA GLY A 78 -43.19 -12.06 9.29
C GLY A 78 -42.45 -13.33 9.69
N PHE A 79 -41.18 -13.51 9.28
CA PHE A 79 -40.38 -14.64 9.73
C PHE A 79 -39.98 -14.51 11.21
N GLU A 80 -39.93 -15.64 11.91
CA GLU A 80 -39.49 -15.70 13.30
C GLU A 80 -37.99 -15.37 13.44
N ILE A 81 -37.64 -14.69 14.54
CA ILE A 81 -36.27 -14.23 14.83
C ILE A 81 -35.25 -15.38 14.78
N THR A 82 -35.63 -16.57 15.26
CA THR A 82 -34.80 -17.78 15.25
C THR A 82 -34.43 -18.21 13.83
N LYS A 83 -35.40 -18.22 12.90
CA LYS A 83 -35.18 -18.56 11.50
C LYS A 83 -34.38 -17.48 10.76
N VAL A 84 -34.58 -16.20 11.11
CA VAL A 84 -33.80 -15.09 10.56
C VAL A 84 -32.34 -15.16 11.02
N ALA A 85 -32.09 -15.52 12.28
CA ALA A 85 -30.75 -15.74 12.82
C ALA A 85 -30.01 -16.85 12.07
N GLU A 86 -30.68 -17.97 11.83
CA GLU A 86 -30.13 -19.09 11.05
C GLU A 86 -29.80 -18.68 9.61
N ALA A 87 -30.70 -17.96 8.93
CA ALA A 87 -30.52 -17.56 7.54
C ALA A 87 -29.43 -16.51 7.30
N THR A 88 -29.24 -15.57 8.26
CA THR A 88 -28.32 -14.43 8.11
C THR A 88 -26.99 -14.62 8.85
N GLY A 89 -26.96 -15.57 9.78
CA GLY A 89 -25.84 -15.79 10.69
C GLY A 89 -25.60 -14.62 11.65
N LEU A 90 -26.63 -13.81 11.92
CA LEU A 90 -26.64 -12.77 12.95
C LEU A 90 -27.14 -13.36 14.27
N SER A 91 -26.75 -12.76 15.40
CA SER A 91 -27.30 -13.18 16.68
C SER A 91 -28.73 -12.69 16.84
N GLU A 92 -29.54 -13.41 17.63
CA GLU A 92 -30.90 -12.96 17.93
C GLU A 92 -30.94 -11.59 18.62
N LYS A 93 -29.88 -11.22 19.36
CA LYS A 93 -29.76 -9.88 19.96
C LYS A 93 -29.62 -8.81 18.89
N ASP A 94 -28.75 -9.02 17.91
CA ASP A 94 -28.54 -8.08 16.81
C ASP A 94 -29.82 -7.94 15.98
N ILE A 95 -30.51 -9.05 15.72
CA ILE A 95 -31.78 -9.03 14.98
C ILE A 95 -32.88 -8.32 15.76
N LYS A 96 -32.94 -8.49 17.09
CA LYS A 96 -33.89 -7.76 17.94
C LYS A 96 -33.65 -6.25 17.90
N SER A 97 -32.39 -5.82 17.84
CA SER A 97 -32.05 -4.38 17.70
C SER A 97 -32.38 -3.79 16.33
N LEU A 98 -32.67 -4.61 15.31
CA LEU A 98 -33.12 -4.13 13.99
C LEU A 98 -34.64 -3.85 13.94
N LYS A 99 -35.38 -4.16 15.02
CA LYS A 99 -36.83 -4.02 15.12
C LYS A 99 -37.29 -2.67 15.69
N ASP A 100 -36.35 -1.81 16.05
CA ASP A 100 -36.59 -0.40 16.40
C ASP A 100 -36.69 0.47 15.14
#